data_AF-A0A085L6V0-F1
#
_entry.id   AF-A0A085L6V0-F1
#
_cell.length_a   1.000
_cell.length_b   1.000
_cell.length_c   1.000
_cell.angle_alpha   90.00
_cell.angle_beta   90.00
_cell.angle_gamma   90.00
#
_symmetry.space_group_name_H-M   'P 1'
#
loop_
_entity.id
_entity.type
_entity.pdbx_description
1 polymer ?
#
loop_
_entity_poly.entity_id
_entity_poly.type
_entity_poly.pdbx_seq_one_letter_code
_entity_poly.pdbx_strand_id
1 'polypeptide(L)'
;GLLSRHEEIKLEVTVARTNLPTTTEYNKGWQKEEEVDRRLDELAHKYNYQYPASLVEEIKVISEDVEKLVQLLKERSELIVTSDHGLTRFAFAGGKSSPPEGAQVHKWGRYAELKESYTEETIYSPGWVIDGEKIFLAVHEKFEGGNWSIGEVHGGATLEECLVPVIRLWKIREEELKARPEVVVFTPLIKLNVKGEGILVVELTSPVEKISLRVAGQVYPGTLESGQKSVFRIRNLKAGRYLGRLEYEGGLLGEIKFEMIRGLVEEDLGL
;
A
#
# COMPACT_ATOMS: atom_id res chain seq x y z
N GLY A 1 6.02 -8.11 -0.69
CA GLY A 1 5.48 -7.20 -1.72
C GLY A 1 6.22 -7.44 -3.01
N LEU A 2 5.83 -6.84 -4.14
CA LEU A 2 6.54 -7.06 -5.41
C LEU A 2 8.05 -6.72 -5.30
N LEU A 3 8.38 -5.64 -4.59
CA LEU A 3 9.76 -5.22 -4.32
C LEU A 3 10.50 -6.05 -3.24
N SER A 4 9.86 -6.99 -2.53
CA SER A 4 10.57 -7.75 -1.48
C SER A 4 11.58 -8.75 -2.02
N ARG A 5 11.70 -8.88 -3.35
CA ARG A 5 12.75 -9.64 -4.03
C ARG A 5 14.00 -8.82 -4.33
N HIS A 6 13.95 -7.51 -4.07
CA HIS A 6 15.03 -6.54 -4.34
C HIS A 6 15.47 -5.91 -3.01
N GLU A 7 16.27 -6.65 -2.25
CA GLU A 7 16.72 -6.24 -0.92
C GLU A 7 17.61 -4.99 -0.95
N GLU A 8 18.19 -4.68 -2.11
CA GLU A 8 19.00 -3.51 -2.41
C GLU A 8 18.20 -2.23 -2.67
N ILE A 9 16.86 -2.32 -2.70
CA ILE A 9 15.98 -1.19 -2.99
C ILE A 9 15.18 -0.84 -1.74
N LYS A 10 15.24 0.42 -1.33
CA LYS A 10 14.35 1.00 -0.32
C LYS A 10 13.24 1.77 -1.01
N LEU A 11 12.11 1.83 -0.33
CA LEU A 11 10.96 2.61 -0.73
C LEU A 11 10.43 3.42 0.44
N GLU A 12 9.90 4.60 0.12
CA GLU A 12 9.14 5.46 1.02
C GLU A 12 7.85 5.83 0.30
N VAL A 13 6.71 5.70 0.97
CA VAL A 13 5.40 6.04 0.41
C VAL A 13 4.80 7.16 1.24
N THR A 14 4.52 8.27 0.58
CA THR A 14 3.68 9.35 1.11
C THR A 14 2.37 9.37 0.34
N VAL A 15 1.28 9.76 0.98
CA VAL A 15 0.00 9.98 0.30
C VAL A 15 -0.15 11.47 0.02
N ALA A 16 -0.40 11.82 -1.23
CA ALA A 16 -0.71 13.17 -1.68
C ALA A 16 -2.17 13.27 -2.12
N ARG A 17 -2.65 14.51 -2.29
CA ARG A 17 -3.95 14.81 -2.89
C ARG A 17 -3.74 15.41 -4.28
N THR A 18 -4.47 14.90 -5.25
CA THR A 18 -4.57 15.52 -6.58
C THR A 18 -5.44 16.79 -6.55
N ASN A 19 -5.39 17.60 -7.61
CA ASN A 19 -6.29 18.73 -7.80
C ASN A 19 -7.67 18.25 -8.25
N LEU A 20 -8.70 19.03 -7.94
CA LEU A 20 -10.04 18.82 -8.46
C LEU A 20 -10.25 19.66 -9.74
N PRO A 21 -10.96 19.13 -10.76
CA PRO A 21 -11.37 17.73 -10.92
C PRO A 21 -10.18 16.77 -10.98
N THR A 22 -10.40 15.55 -10.50
CA THR A 22 -9.46 14.42 -10.60
C THR A 22 -9.37 13.93 -12.05
N THR A 23 -8.93 14.78 -12.96
CA THR A 23 -8.73 14.48 -14.38
C THR A 23 -7.30 14.79 -14.77
N THR A 24 -6.83 14.08 -15.79
CA THR A 24 -5.50 14.31 -16.38
C THR A 24 -5.30 15.76 -16.78
N GLU A 25 -6.31 16.45 -17.33
CA GLU A 25 -6.16 17.84 -17.78
C GLU A 25 -5.80 18.82 -16.67
N TYR A 26 -6.34 18.61 -15.46
CA TYR A 26 -6.09 19.48 -14.31
C TYR A 26 -4.87 19.07 -13.49
N ASN A 27 -4.31 17.89 -13.78
CA ASN A 27 -3.18 17.31 -13.05
C ASN A 27 -1.98 17.00 -13.95
N LYS A 28 -1.97 17.57 -15.16
CA LYS A 28 -0.80 17.61 -16.05
C LYS A 28 0.24 18.57 -15.46
N GLY A 29 1.23 18.02 -14.76
CA GLY A 29 2.37 18.77 -14.22
C GLY A 29 3.73 18.33 -14.73
N TRP A 30 3.78 17.25 -15.52
CA TRP A 30 5.03 16.59 -15.86
C TRP A 30 5.84 17.30 -16.96
N GLN A 31 7.16 17.33 -16.79
CA GLN A 31 8.12 17.86 -17.76
C GLN A 31 8.53 16.82 -18.81
N LYS A 32 9.33 17.22 -19.80
CA LYS A 32 9.73 16.36 -20.93
C LYS A 32 10.58 15.16 -20.48
N GLU A 33 11.29 15.30 -19.37
CA GLU A 33 12.17 14.30 -18.79
C GLU A 33 11.41 13.23 -17.97
N GLU A 34 10.13 13.46 -17.70
CA GLU A 34 9.28 12.54 -16.94
C GLU A 34 8.59 11.54 -17.88
N GLU A 35 8.53 10.28 -17.46
CA GLU A 35 7.87 9.22 -18.21
C GLU A 35 6.45 9.01 -17.70
N VAL A 36 5.47 9.04 -18.60
CA VAL A 36 4.06 8.82 -18.27
C VAL A 36 3.62 7.46 -18.79
N ASP A 37 3.26 6.57 -17.88
CA ASP A 37 2.61 5.30 -18.21
C ASP A 37 1.08 5.47 -18.18
N ARG A 38 0.44 5.24 -19.33
CA ARG A 38 -1.02 5.38 -19.50
C ARG A 38 -1.77 4.05 -19.43
N ARG A 39 -1.07 2.93 -19.25
CA ARG A 39 -1.67 1.59 -19.39
C ARG A 39 -2.80 1.34 -18.39
N LEU A 40 -2.68 1.85 -17.16
CA LEU A 40 -3.74 1.71 -16.15
C LEU A 40 -5.01 2.48 -16.54
N ASP A 41 -4.88 3.75 -16.92
CA ASP A 41 -6.00 4.59 -17.37
C ASP A 41 -6.66 4.04 -18.63
N GLU A 42 -5.84 3.62 -19.61
CA GLU A 42 -6.32 2.97 -20.82
C GLU A 42 -7.11 1.70 -20.50
N LEU A 43 -6.64 0.89 -19.54
CA LEU A 43 -7.33 -0.34 -19.13
C LEU A 43 -8.68 -0.04 -18.46
N ALA A 44 -8.71 0.95 -17.57
CA ALA A 44 -9.91 1.40 -16.88
C ALA A 44 -11.01 1.87 -17.85
N HIS A 45 -10.62 2.43 -19.00
CA HIS A 45 -11.53 2.95 -20.01
C HIS A 45 -11.82 1.98 -21.18
N LYS A 46 -11.32 0.73 -21.13
CA LYS A 46 -11.61 -0.27 -22.16
C LYS A 46 -13.10 -0.62 -22.22
N TYR A 47 -13.63 -0.73 -23.44
CA TYR A 47 -15.03 -1.11 -23.68
C TYR A 47 -15.39 -2.50 -23.17
N ASN A 48 -14.40 -3.39 -23.05
CA ASN A 48 -14.55 -4.75 -22.55
C ASN A 48 -14.04 -4.92 -21.11
N TYR A 49 -13.97 -3.82 -20.33
CA TYR A 49 -13.64 -3.91 -18.90
C TYR A 49 -14.59 -4.88 -18.20
N GLN A 50 -14.03 -5.80 -17.41
CA GLN A 50 -14.78 -6.82 -16.70
C GLN A 50 -14.22 -7.00 -15.29
N TYR A 51 -15.02 -6.65 -14.28
CA TYR A 51 -14.63 -6.88 -12.89
C TYR A 51 -14.93 -8.34 -12.48
N PRO A 52 -14.01 -9.07 -11.81
CA PRO A 52 -12.69 -8.64 -11.32
C PRO A 52 -11.52 -8.93 -12.28
N ALA A 53 -11.75 -9.43 -13.49
CA ALA A 53 -10.70 -9.80 -14.44
C ALA A 53 -9.77 -8.61 -14.81
N SER A 54 -10.34 -7.43 -15.07
CA SER A 54 -9.59 -6.20 -15.36
C SER A 54 -8.73 -5.76 -14.17
N LEU A 55 -9.21 -5.88 -12.93
CA LEU A 55 -8.37 -5.62 -11.74
C LEU A 55 -7.14 -6.55 -11.69
N VAL A 56 -7.28 -7.81 -12.11
CA VAL A 56 -6.12 -8.72 -12.23
C VAL A 56 -5.16 -8.25 -13.31
N GLU A 57 -5.64 -7.66 -14.40
CA GLU A 57 -4.80 -7.06 -15.44
C GLU A 57 -4.09 -5.78 -14.94
N GLU A 58 -4.76 -4.92 -14.18
CA GLU A 58 -4.15 -3.73 -13.54
C GLU A 58 -2.99 -4.13 -12.62
N ILE A 59 -3.20 -5.16 -11.78
CA ILE A 59 -2.15 -5.69 -10.89
C ILE A 59 -0.96 -6.24 -11.70
N LYS A 60 -1.19 -6.83 -12.88
CA LYS A 60 -0.11 -7.28 -13.76
C LYS A 60 0.68 -6.10 -14.33
N VAL A 61 0.01 -5.04 -14.78
CA VAL A 61 0.67 -3.80 -15.24
C VAL A 61 1.56 -3.24 -14.12
N ILE A 62 1.05 -3.13 -12.89
CA ILE A 62 1.84 -2.70 -11.73
C ILE A 62 3.05 -3.62 -11.49
N SER A 63 2.88 -4.93 -11.67
CA SER A 63 3.99 -5.89 -11.51
C SER A 63 5.08 -5.69 -12.57
N GLU A 64 4.69 -5.45 -13.82
CA GLU A 64 5.61 -5.12 -14.90
C GLU A 64 6.32 -3.78 -14.68
N ASP A 65 5.61 -2.77 -14.15
CA ASP A 65 6.18 -1.48 -13.78
C ASP A 65 7.24 -1.61 -12.69
N VAL A 66 7.00 -2.45 -11.68
CA VAL A 66 8.00 -2.70 -10.64
C VAL A 66 9.30 -3.24 -11.24
N GLU A 67 9.23 -4.20 -12.16
CA GLU A 67 10.41 -4.75 -12.83
C GLU A 67 11.14 -3.67 -13.65
N LYS A 68 10.40 -2.81 -14.36
CA LYS A 68 10.95 -1.68 -15.09
C LYS A 68 11.66 -0.68 -14.17
N LEU A 69 11.04 -0.31 -13.05
CA LEU A 69 11.62 0.60 -12.06
C LEU A 69 12.92 0.05 -11.47
N VAL A 70 12.97 -1.26 -11.20
CA VAL A 70 14.21 -1.95 -10.77
C VAL A 70 15.32 -1.81 -11.81
N GLN A 71 15.01 -1.96 -13.10
CA GLN A 71 16.00 -1.75 -14.16
C GLN A 71 16.46 -0.29 -14.24
N LEU A 72 15.54 0.67 -14.15
CA LEU A 72 15.85 2.10 -14.18
C LEU A 72 16.77 2.50 -13.02
N LEU A 73 16.59 1.92 -11.83
CA LEU A 73 17.48 2.13 -10.69
C LEU A 73 18.91 1.60 -10.89
N LYS A 74 19.18 0.82 -11.95
CA LYS A 74 20.56 0.47 -12.34
C LYS A 74 21.34 1.66 -12.87
N GLU A 75 20.64 2.62 -13.48
CA GLU A 75 21.23 3.79 -14.10
C GLU A 75 20.91 5.09 -13.34
N ARG A 76 19.89 5.04 -12.47
CA ARG A 76 19.43 6.17 -11.64
C ARG A 76 19.64 5.86 -10.16
N SER A 77 20.09 6.84 -9.39
CA SER A 77 20.25 6.69 -7.94
C SER A 77 18.90 6.63 -7.19
N GLU A 78 17.89 7.26 -7.77
CA GLU A 78 16.57 7.46 -7.17
C GLU A 78 15.52 7.63 -8.26
N LEU A 79 14.29 7.20 -7.97
CA LEU A 79 13.09 7.41 -8.79
C LEU A 79 11.95 7.90 -7.90
N ILE A 80 11.12 8.79 -8.44
CA ILE A 80 9.83 9.17 -7.86
C ILE A 80 8.75 8.64 -8.79
N VAL A 81 7.77 7.93 -8.22
CA VAL A 81 6.60 7.41 -8.93
C VAL A 81 5.37 8.00 -8.29
N THR A 82 4.50 8.59 -9.10
CA THR A 82 3.23 9.16 -8.64
C THR A 82 2.16 8.96 -9.71
N SER A 83 0.93 9.29 -9.35
CA SER A 83 -0.19 9.35 -10.28
C SER A 83 -0.81 10.75 -10.28
N ASP A 84 -1.37 11.16 -11.42
CA ASP A 84 -2.08 12.41 -11.59
C ASP A 84 -3.52 12.33 -11.05
N HIS A 85 -4.14 11.16 -11.01
CA HIS A 85 -5.41 10.91 -10.33
C HIS A 85 -5.62 9.42 -10.05
N GLY A 86 -6.48 9.10 -9.08
CA GLY A 86 -7.01 7.76 -8.97
C GLY A 86 -8.26 7.54 -9.81
N LEU A 87 -8.86 6.37 -9.65
CA LEU A 87 -10.03 5.90 -10.40
C LEU A 87 -11.04 5.30 -9.42
N THR A 88 -12.32 5.44 -9.72
CA THR A 88 -13.40 4.78 -8.96
C THR A 88 -14.15 3.81 -9.86
N ARG A 89 -14.13 2.54 -9.46
CA ARG A 89 -14.94 1.48 -10.08
C ARG A 89 -16.41 1.58 -9.71
N PHE A 90 -16.70 2.05 -8.51
CA PHE A 90 -18.03 2.05 -7.93
C PHE A 90 -18.79 3.34 -8.17
N ALA A 91 -18.27 4.24 -9.02
CA ALA A 91 -19.11 5.26 -9.62
C ALA A 91 -20.40 4.60 -10.13
N PHE A 92 -21.53 5.24 -9.81
CA PHE A 92 -22.89 4.82 -10.16
C PHE A 92 -23.51 3.77 -9.23
N ALA A 93 -22.76 3.15 -8.30
CA ALA A 93 -23.33 2.21 -7.33
C ALA A 93 -24.19 2.90 -6.27
N GLY A 94 -23.91 4.18 -5.98
CA GLY A 94 -24.68 5.01 -5.05
C GLY A 94 -25.97 5.58 -5.63
N GLY A 95 -26.24 5.38 -6.92
CA GLY A 95 -27.40 5.95 -7.61
C GLY A 95 -27.08 7.25 -8.35
N LYS A 96 -28.09 8.12 -8.47
CA LYS A 96 -28.01 9.37 -9.23
C LYS A 96 -28.29 10.57 -8.34
N SER A 97 -27.53 11.64 -8.51
CA SER A 97 -27.77 12.95 -7.91
C SER A 97 -28.26 13.89 -9.00
N SER A 98 -29.32 14.65 -8.75
CA SER A 98 -29.74 15.71 -9.67
C SER A 98 -28.78 16.90 -9.51
N PRO A 99 -28.12 17.38 -10.59
CA PRO A 99 -27.30 18.57 -10.52
C PRO A 99 -28.20 19.81 -10.32
N PRO A 100 -27.65 20.93 -9.82
CA PRO A 100 -28.36 22.21 -9.84
C PRO A 100 -28.86 22.58 -11.24
N GLU A 101 -29.97 23.31 -11.32
CA GLU A 101 -30.58 23.67 -12.60
C GLU A 101 -29.56 24.37 -13.52
N GLY A 102 -29.55 24.04 -14.81
CA GLY A 102 -28.63 24.67 -15.76
C GLY A 102 -27.13 24.42 -15.53
N ALA A 103 -26.73 23.62 -14.53
CA ALA A 103 -25.34 23.20 -14.37
C ALA A 103 -24.90 22.31 -15.54
N GLN A 104 -23.65 22.46 -15.96
CA GLN A 104 -23.07 21.66 -17.03
C GLN A 104 -22.40 20.42 -16.43
N VAL A 105 -23.01 19.27 -16.65
CA VAL A 105 -22.49 17.98 -16.15
C VAL A 105 -21.34 17.48 -17.03
N HIS A 106 -20.21 17.12 -16.41
CA HIS A 106 -19.07 16.56 -17.13
C HIS A 106 -19.37 15.17 -17.69
N LYS A 107 -18.57 14.69 -18.66
CA LYS A 107 -18.76 13.45 -19.42
C LYS A 107 -19.21 12.24 -18.58
N TRP A 108 -18.58 12.01 -17.43
CA TRP A 108 -18.88 10.86 -16.56
C TRP A 108 -19.85 11.18 -15.41
N GLY A 109 -20.25 12.45 -15.28
CA GLY A 109 -21.13 12.96 -14.23
C GLY A 109 -20.53 12.88 -12.82
N ARG A 110 -19.20 12.88 -12.72
CA ARG A 110 -18.48 12.92 -11.44
C ARG A 110 -18.32 14.33 -10.89
N TYR A 111 -18.43 15.33 -11.76
CA TYR A 111 -18.53 16.73 -11.39
C TYR A 111 -19.44 17.50 -12.35
N ALA A 112 -19.89 18.67 -11.93
CA ALA A 112 -20.66 19.61 -12.74
C ALA A 112 -20.16 21.05 -12.52
N GLU A 113 -20.26 21.88 -13.55
CA GLU A 113 -19.93 23.30 -13.50
C GLU A 113 -21.20 24.13 -13.34
N LEU A 114 -21.19 25.06 -12.41
CA LEU A 114 -22.28 26.00 -12.14
C LEU A 114 -22.27 27.13 -13.15
N LYS A 115 -23.45 27.69 -13.41
CA LYS A 115 -23.55 29.02 -14.03
C LYS A 115 -23.27 30.09 -12.97
N GLU A 116 -22.77 31.25 -13.39
CA GLU A 116 -22.37 32.41 -12.56
C GLU A 116 -23.45 32.90 -11.55
N SER A 117 -24.68 32.37 -11.59
CA SER A 117 -25.84 32.83 -10.82
C SER A 117 -26.22 31.98 -9.60
N TYR A 118 -25.33 31.14 -9.06
CA TYR A 118 -25.64 30.31 -7.88
C TYR A 118 -25.04 30.87 -6.59
N THR A 119 -25.88 31.09 -5.57
CA THR A 119 -25.43 31.42 -4.21
C THR A 119 -25.15 30.14 -3.42
N GLU A 120 -24.03 30.10 -2.70
CA GLU A 120 -23.57 28.92 -1.92
C GLU A 120 -24.64 28.38 -0.96
N GLU A 121 -25.50 29.26 -0.41
CA GLU A 121 -26.58 28.87 0.52
C GLU A 121 -27.64 27.95 -0.11
N THR A 122 -27.70 27.85 -1.44
CA THR A 122 -28.73 27.08 -2.17
C THR A 122 -28.26 25.66 -2.53
N ILE A 123 -26.95 25.38 -2.44
CA ILE A 123 -26.35 24.16 -2.98
C ILE A 123 -25.64 23.42 -1.85
N TYR A 124 -26.38 22.62 -1.10
CA TYR A 124 -25.77 21.70 -0.15
C TYR A 124 -26.43 20.32 -0.22
N SER A 125 -25.64 19.33 -0.61
CA SER A 125 -26.00 17.92 -0.47
C SER A 125 -24.87 17.19 0.26
N PRO A 126 -25.19 16.28 1.19
CA PRO A 126 -24.20 15.35 1.73
C PRO A 126 -23.48 14.62 0.58
N GLY A 127 -22.15 14.58 0.63
CA GLY A 127 -21.34 13.92 -0.39
C GLY A 127 -20.95 14.80 -1.59
N TRP A 128 -21.27 16.09 -1.57
CA TRP A 128 -20.76 17.06 -2.55
C TRP A 128 -19.59 17.85 -1.97
N VAL A 129 -18.59 18.12 -2.80
CA VAL A 129 -17.49 19.06 -2.54
C VAL A 129 -17.65 20.20 -3.52
N ILE A 130 -17.60 21.44 -3.03
CA ILE A 130 -17.70 22.65 -3.85
C ILE A 130 -16.32 23.33 -3.85
N ASP A 131 -15.81 23.62 -5.05
CA ASP A 131 -14.57 24.39 -5.25
C ASP A 131 -14.80 25.39 -6.38
N GLY A 132 -14.94 26.66 -6.02
CA GLY A 132 -15.37 27.72 -6.93
C GLY A 132 -16.70 27.40 -7.60
N GLU A 133 -16.74 27.48 -8.93
CA GLU A 133 -17.92 27.23 -9.75
C GLU A 133 -18.13 25.74 -10.09
N LYS A 134 -17.50 24.82 -9.34
CA LYS A 134 -17.59 23.38 -9.62
C LYS A 134 -18.05 22.60 -8.40
N ILE A 135 -18.87 21.58 -8.67
CA ILE A 135 -19.35 20.62 -7.68
C ILE A 135 -18.83 19.23 -8.05
N PHE A 136 -18.20 18.56 -7.10
CA PHE A 136 -17.61 17.23 -7.24
C PHE A 136 -18.30 16.24 -6.32
N LEU A 137 -18.52 15.02 -6.79
CA LEU A 137 -19.10 13.95 -5.97
C LEU A 137 -18.00 13.26 -5.16
N ALA A 138 -18.05 13.40 -3.82
CA ALA A 138 -17.23 12.66 -2.87
C ALA A 138 -17.83 11.29 -2.48
N VAL A 139 -18.90 10.89 -3.16
CA VAL A 139 -19.62 9.63 -3.00
C VAL A 139 -19.71 8.88 -4.32
N HIS A 140 -20.12 7.62 -4.26
CA HIS A 140 -20.24 6.69 -5.40
C HIS A 140 -21.48 6.91 -6.28
N GLU A 141 -22.01 8.13 -6.32
CA GLU A 141 -23.16 8.52 -7.14
C GLU A 141 -22.73 8.99 -8.55
N LYS A 142 -23.68 9.48 -9.35
CA LYS A 142 -23.40 10.26 -10.56
C LYS A 142 -24.44 11.35 -10.76
N PHE A 143 -24.02 12.50 -11.25
CA PHE A 143 -24.91 13.52 -11.76
C PHE A 143 -25.73 13.05 -12.96
N GLU A 144 -27.04 13.25 -12.89
CA GLU A 144 -27.95 13.06 -14.02
C GLU A 144 -27.45 13.81 -15.26
N GLY A 145 -27.44 13.15 -16.42
CA GLY A 145 -26.85 13.69 -17.66
C GLY A 145 -25.42 13.22 -17.95
N GLY A 146 -24.69 12.69 -16.96
CA GLY A 146 -23.41 12.02 -17.23
C GLY A 146 -23.58 10.68 -17.95
N ASN A 147 -22.58 10.24 -18.70
CA ASN A 147 -22.57 8.96 -19.41
C ASN A 147 -22.38 7.77 -18.48
N TRP A 148 -22.78 6.59 -18.93
CA TRP A 148 -22.45 5.33 -18.25
C TRP A 148 -21.06 4.86 -18.69
N SER A 149 -20.31 4.24 -17.79
CA SER A 149 -19.06 3.51 -18.07
C SER A 149 -19.17 2.10 -17.51
N ILE A 150 -18.66 1.12 -18.26
CA ILE A 150 -18.55 -0.26 -17.78
C ILE A 150 -17.31 -0.46 -16.90
N GLY A 151 -16.27 0.34 -17.15
CA GLY A 151 -15.04 0.36 -16.38
C GLY A 151 -15.02 1.46 -15.33
N GLU A 152 -13.81 1.82 -14.91
CA GLU A 152 -13.61 2.84 -13.88
C GLU A 152 -13.69 4.24 -14.50
N VAL A 153 -14.00 5.22 -13.66
CA VAL A 153 -14.06 6.63 -14.05
C VAL A 153 -13.39 7.49 -13.00
N HIS A 154 -13.19 8.75 -13.34
CA HIS A 154 -12.59 9.75 -12.47
C HIS A 154 -13.24 11.11 -12.73
N GLY A 155 -12.76 12.13 -12.03
CA GLY A 155 -13.23 13.51 -12.09
C GLY A 155 -14.02 13.96 -10.85
N GLY A 156 -14.36 13.05 -9.94
CA GLY A 156 -15.05 13.36 -8.68
C GLY A 156 -14.07 13.65 -7.55
N ALA A 157 -14.56 13.56 -6.31
CA ALA A 157 -13.82 13.84 -5.09
C ALA A 157 -13.79 12.66 -4.10
N THR A 158 -14.07 11.44 -4.57
CA THR A 158 -13.95 10.25 -3.71
C THR A 158 -12.51 10.06 -3.25
N LEU A 159 -12.30 9.38 -2.12
CA LEU A 159 -10.95 9.19 -1.59
C LEU A 159 -10.05 8.44 -2.57
N GLU A 160 -10.58 7.43 -3.27
CA GLU A 160 -9.85 6.68 -4.28
C GLU A 160 -9.58 7.47 -5.56
N GLU A 161 -10.37 8.49 -5.90
CA GLU A 161 -10.06 9.41 -7.00
C GLU A 161 -8.99 10.44 -6.57
N CYS A 162 -9.09 10.94 -5.33
CA CYS A 162 -8.32 12.07 -4.83
C CYS A 162 -6.93 11.73 -4.28
N LEU A 163 -6.77 10.57 -3.64
CA LEU A 163 -5.54 10.20 -2.96
C LEU A 163 -4.63 9.43 -3.89
N VAL A 164 -3.45 10.00 -4.16
CA VAL A 164 -2.44 9.40 -5.03
C VAL A 164 -1.17 9.11 -4.23
N PRO A 165 -0.48 7.99 -4.48
CA PRO A 165 0.77 7.69 -3.81
C PRO A 165 1.91 8.52 -4.42
N VAL A 166 2.80 9.03 -3.58
CA VAL A 166 4.13 9.51 -3.97
C VAL A 166 5.14 8.50 -3.42
N ILE A 167 5.68 7.69 -4.32
CA ILE A 167 6.57 6.59 -4.01
C ILE A 167 7.98 7.00 -4.39
N ARG A 168 8.85 7.16 -3.39
CA ARG A 168 10.27 7.38 -3.59
C ARG A 168 10.99 6.04 -3.50
N LEU A 169 11.78 5.71 -4.52
CA LEU A 169 12.56 4.47 -4.63
C LEU A 169 14.03 4.82 -4.79
N TRP A 170 14.91 4.15 -4.03
CA TRP A 170 16.35 4.37 -4.16
C TRP A 170 17.14 3.12 -3.83
N LYS A 171 18.37 3.06 -4.34
CA LYS A 171 19.29 1.98 -4.00
C LYS A 171 19.98 2.24 -2.67
N ILE A 172 20.06 1.18 -1.87
CA ILE A 172 20.92 1.12 -0.71
C ILE A 172 22.38 1.08 -1.18
N ARG A 173 23.26 1.81 -0.50
CA ARG A 173 24.70 1.77 -0.80
C ARG A 173 25.27 0.40 -0.43
N GLU A 174 26.29 -0.08 -1.15
CA GLU A 174 26.89 -1.39 -0.87
C GLU A 174 27.40 -1.52 0.57
N GLU A 175 27.93 -0.44 1.14
CA GLU A 175 28.42 -0.43 2.52
C GLU A 175 27.29 -0.64 3.52
N GLU A 176 26.12 -0.05 3.24
CA GLU A 176 24.92 -0.20 4.06
C GLU A 176 24.30 -1.60 3.89
N LEU A 177 24.41 -2.20 2.71
CA LEU A 177 24.06 -3.61 2.49
C LEU A 177 24.98 -4.56 3.26
N LYS A 178 26.30 -4.37 3.19
CA LYS A 178 27.29 -5.17 3.94
C LYS A 178 27.17 -4.99 5.45
N ALA A 179 26.69 -3.83 5.90
CA ALA A 179 26.44 -3.56 7.31
C ALA A 179 25.09 -4.12 7.79
N ARG A 180 24.25 -4.68 6.92
CA ARG A 180 22.97 -5.25 7.34
C ARG A 180 23.20 -6.41 8.32
N PRO A 181 22.42 -6.46 9.40
CA PRO A 181 22.41 -7.63 10.26
C PRO A 181 21.95 -8.85 9.45
N GLU A 182 22.57 -10.00 9.68
CA GLU A 182 22.16 -11.30 9.14
C GLU A 182 21.95 -12.26 10.31
N VAL A 183 21.05 -13.23 10.16
CA VAL A 183 20.84 -14.28 11.16
C VAL A 183 21.95 -15.32 11.06
N VAL A 184 22.84 -15.37 12.07
CA VAL A 184 23.95 -16.32 12.12
C VAL A 184 23.64 -17.56 12.95
N VAL A 185 22.85 -17.40 14.02
CA VAL A 185 22.45 -18.52 14.88
C VAL A 185 20.97 -18.42 15.16
N PHE A 186 20.30 -19.56 15.06
CA PHE A 186 18.87 -19.67 15.27
C PHE A 186 18.54 -21.03 15.91
N THR A 187 17.52 -21.03 16.76
CA THR A 187 17.01 -22.22 17.45
C THR A 187 15.76 -22.77 16.73
N PRO A 188 15.90 -23.78 15.85
CA PRO A 188 14.79 -24.24 15.00
C PRO A 188 13.76 -25.07 15.76
N LEU A 189 14.09 -25.58 16.95
CA LEU A 189 13.20 -26.42 17.76
C LEU A 189 12.88 -25.74 19.08
N ILE A 190 11.62 -25.36 19.26
CA ILE A 190 11.14 -24.64 20.44
C ILE A 190 10.33 -25.59 21.30
N LYS A 191 10.77 -25.79 22.54
CA LYS A 191 10.01 -26.54 23.54
C LYS A 191 9.02 -25.61 24.24
N LEU A 192 7.76 -25.99 24.22
CA LEU A 192 6.71 -25.33 24.98
C LEU A 192 6.75 -25.78 26.44
N ASN A 193 6.64 -24.82 27.37
CA ASN A 193 6.42 -25.08 28.80
C ASN A 193 4.96 -25.48 29.08
N VAL A 194 4.63 -25.75 30.35
CA VAL A 194 3.27 -26.13 30.78
C VAL A 194 2.21 -25.06 30.52
N LYS A 195 2.62 -23.80 30.37
CA LYS A 195 1.76 -22.65 30.01
C LYS A 195 1.63 -22.44 28.50
N GLY A 196 2.26 -23.30 27.68
CA GLY A 196 2.27 -23.16 26.23
C GLY A 196 3.15 -22.02 25.73
N GLU A 197 4.16 -21.62 26.50
CA GLU A 197 5.13 -20.59 26.13
C GLU A 197 6.44 -21.23 25.66
N GLY A 198 7.07 -20.65 24.65
CA GLY A 198 8.35 -21.08 24.12
C GLY A 198 9.32 -19.92 23.95
N ILE A 199 10.60 -20.24 23.93
CA ILE A 199 11.66 -19.26 23.70
C ILE A 199 12.29 -19.53 22.34
N LEU A 200 12.28 -18.52 21.47
CA LEU A 200 13.05 -18.49 20.25
C LEU A 200 14.21 -17.52 20.44
N VAL A 201 15.42 -17.97 20.11
CA VAL A 201 16.64 -17.17 20.16
C VAL A 201 17.20 -17.03 18.75
N VAL A 202 17.52 -15.80 18.39
CA VAL A 202 18.23 -15.43 17.16
C VAL A 202 19.46 -14.63 17.53
N GLU A 203 20.57 -14.93 16.89
CA GLU A 203 21.81 -14.16 16.96
C GLU A 203 22.08 -13.53 15.60
N LEU A 204 22.45 -12.26 15.62
CA LEU A 204 22.68 -11.46 14.42
C LEU A 204 24.17 -11.17 14.20
N THR A 205 24.59 -10.84 12.98
CA THR A 205 25.95 -10.37 12.70
C THR A 205 26.26 -8.99 13.30
N SER A 206 25.23 -8.21 13.61
CA SER A 206 25.32 -6.88 14.22
C SER A 206 24.11 -6.61 15.13
N PRO A 207 24.27 -5.85 16.23
CA PRO A 207 23.17 -5.55 17.13
C PRO A 207 22.11 -4.65 16.46
N VAL A 208 20.85 -4.88 16.80
CA VAL A 208 19.71 -4.05 16.36
C VAL A 208 18.90 -3.59 17.56
N GLU A 209 18.39 -2.36 17.52
CA GLU A 209 17.62 -1.79 18.64
C GLU A 209 16.22 -2.41 18.75
N LYS A 210 15.53 -2.58 17.62
CA LYS A 210 14.20 -3.20 17.58
C LYS A 210 14.15 -4.29 16.52
N ILE A 211 13.76 -5.48 16.97
CA ILE A 211 13.48 -6.64 16.12
C ILE A 211 12.17 -7.28 16.55
N SER A 212 11.42 -7.82 15.59
CA SER A 212 10.16 -8.52 15.82
C SER A 212 10.03 -9.76 14.95
N LEU A 213 9.33 -10.75 15.47
CA LEU A 213 8.96 -11.97 14.75
C LEU A 213 7.46 -11.92 14.43
N ARG A 214 7.12 -11.96 13.14
CA ARG A 214 5.74 -12.13 12.67
C ARG A 214 5.50 -13.57 12.25
N VAL A 215 4.51 -14.22 12.86
CA VAL A 215 4.17 -15.62 12.54
C VAL A 215 2.70 -15.87 12.86
N ALA A 216 1.99 -16.53 11.94
CA ALA A 216 0.57 -16.87 12.08
C ALA A 216 -0.32 -15.68 12.51
N GLY A 217 -0.07 -14.49 11.95
CA GLY A 217 -0.81 -13.26 12.27
C GLY A 217 -0.45 -12.60 13.62
N GLN A 218 0.44 -13.20 14.40
CA GLN A 218 0.91 -12.67 15.69
C GLN A 218 2.27 -11.99 15.53
N VAL A 219 2.55 -11.02 16.41
CA VAL A 219 3.81 -10.26 16.44
C VAL A 219 4.45 -10.43 17.82
N TYR A 220 5.70 -10.87 17.85
CA TYR A 220 6.48 -11.03 19.08
C TYR A 220 7.67 -10.07 19.03
N PRO A 221 7.75 -9.08 19.94
CA PRO A 221 8.93 -8.23 20.04
C PRO A 221 10.10 -9.03 20.60
N GLY A 222 11.29 -8.81 20.04
CA GLY A 222 12.54 -9.37 20.54
C GLY A 222 13.10 -8.52 21.68
N THR A 223 13.66 -9.18 22.70
CA THR A 223 14.44 -8.54 23.77
C THR A 223 15.92 -8.80 23.53
N LEU A 224 16.75 -7.76 23.48
CA LEU A 224 18.20 -7.89 23.40
C LEU A 224 18.73 -8.31 24.78
N GLU A 225 19.33 -9.50 24.91
CA GLU A 225 19.83 -9.99 26.20
C GLU A 225 21.35 -9.80 26.39
N SER A 226 22.15 -9.93 25.32
CA SER A 226 23.59 -9.61 25.36
C SER A 226 24.21 -9.66 23.96
N GLY A 227 25.10 -8.71 23.65
CA GLY A 227 25.82 -8.69 22.37
C GLY A 227 24.90 -8.56 21.18
N GLN A 228 24.70 -9.67 20.46
CA GLN A 228 23.89 -9.75 19.23
C GLN A 228 22.71 -10.73 19.33
N LYS A 229 22.40 -11.21 20.55
CA LYS A 229 21.34 -12.19 20.81
C LYS A 229 20.01 -11.53 21.16
N SER A 230 19.00 -11.83 20.36
CA SER A 230 17.61 -11.42 20.53
C SER A 230 16.73 -12.60 20.93
N VAL A 231 15.95 -12.42 21.97
CA VAL A 231 15.08 -13.45 22.56
C VAL A 231 13.63 -13.08 22.34
N PHE A 232 12.85 -14.01 21.80
CA PHE A 232 11.43 -13.87 21.53
C PHE A 232 10.67 -14.85 22.42
N ARG A 233 9.79 -14.31 23.27
CA ARG A 233 8.86 -15.10 24.09
C ARG A 233 7.60 -15.37 23.28
N ILE A 234 7.48 -16.58 22.76
CA ILE A 234 6.36 -17.02 21.94
C ILE A 234 5.26 -17.58 22.84
N ARG A 235 4.02 -17.16 22.60
CA ARG A 235 2.81 -17.58 23.31
C ARG A 235 1.71 -17.86 22.30
N ASN A 236 0.63 -18.53 22.67
CA ASN A 236 -0.56 -18.70 21.81
C ASN A 236 -0.28 -19.35 20.44
N LEU A 237 0.78 -20.16 20.32
CA LEU A 237 1.03 -21.05 19.20
C LEU A 237 0.98 -22.49 19.68
N LYS A 238 0.42 -23.37 18.85
CA LYS A 238 0.32 -24.81 19.15
C LYS A 238 1.61 -25.51 18.72
N ALA A 239 1.76 -26.76 19.10
CA ALA A 239 2.81 -27.60 18.53
C ALA A 239 2.60 -27.71 17.00
N GLY A 240 3.69 -27.61 16.24
CA GLY A 240 3.64 -27.58 14.78
C GLY A 240 4.81 -26.85 14.15
N ARG A 241 4.87 -26.87 12.82
CA ARG A 241 5.88 -26.17 12.03
C ARG A 241 5.38 -24.81 11.59
N TYR A 242 6.25 -23.82 11.65
CA TYR A 242 5.95 -22.42 11.37
C TYR A 242 7.01 -21.80 10.46
N LEU A 243 6.55 -20.91 9.59
CA LEU A 243 7.38 -19.95 8.86
C LEU A 243 7.13 -18.58 9.47
N GLY A 244 8.17 -17.99 10.04
CA GLY A 244 8.14 -16.65 10.63
C GLY A 244 8.94 -15.66 9.81
N ARG A 245 8.53 -14.39 9.83
CA ARG A 245 9.24 -13.27 9.22
C ARG A 245 9.91 -12.45 10.33
N LEU A 246 11.21 -12.30 10.26
CA LEU A 246 11.97 -11.41 11.16
C LEU A 246 12.02 -10.02 10.54
N GLU A 247 11.64 -9.00 11.29
CA GLU A 247 11.63 -7.61 10.85
C GLU A 247 12.35 -6.74 11.88
N TYR A 248 13.14 -5.78 11.41
CA TYR A 248 13.85 -4.79 12.22
C TYR A 248 13.52 -3.37 11.72
N GLU A 249 14.07 -2.34 12.37
CA GLU A 249 13.92 -0.92 11.98
C GLU A 249 14.14 -0.69 10.46
N GLY A 250 15.08 -1.42 9.84
CA GLY A 250 15.41 -1.31 8.42
C GLY A 250 14.59 -2.19 7.46
N GLY A 251 13.54 -2.86 7.94
CA GLY A 251 12.61 -3.65 7.14
C GLY A 251 12.67 -5.15 7.42
N LEU A 252 12.37 -5.96 6.41
CA LEU A 252 12.44 -7.43 6.50
C LEU A 252 13.91 -7.86 6.61
N LEU A 253 14.22 -8.63 7.66
CA LEU A 253 15.53 -9.25 7.86
C LEU A 253 15.62 -10.62 7.16
N GLY A 254 14.50 -11.35 7.11
CA GLY A 254 14.44 -12.64 6.44
C GLY A 254 13.30 -13.51 6.94
N GLU A 255 13.18 -14.71 6.39
CA GLU A 255 12.24 -15.74 6.84
C GLU A 255 12.96 -16.87 7.56
N ILE A 256 12.39 -17.32 8.68
CA ILE A 256 12.92 -18.42 9.49
C ILE A 256 11.86 -19.52 9.67
N LYS A 257 12.30 -20.78 9.61
CA LYS A 257 11.44 -21.95 9.82
C LYS A 257 11.74 -22.57 11.18
N PHE A 258 10.75 -22.69 12.05
CA PHE A 258 10.88 -23.40 13.34
C PHE A 258 9.76 -24.40 13.55
N GLU A 259 10.00 -25.34 14.45
CA GLU A 259 9.05 -26.31 14.94
C GLU A 259 8.85 -26.12 16.44
N MET A 260 7.58 -26.08 16.86
CA MET A 260 7.18 -26.05 18.26
C MET A 260 6.76 -27.44 18.69
N ILE A 261 7.38 -27.94 19.75
CA ILE A 261 7.07 -29.25 20.34
C ILE A 261 6.63 -29.08 21.79
N ARG A 262 5.78 -29.99 22.27
CA ARG A 262 5.45 -30.04 23.69
C ARG A 262 6.65 -30.60 24.46
N GLY A 263 7.13 -29.86 25.45
CA GLY A 263 8.15 -30.34 26.39
C GLY A 263 7.59 -30.36 27.80
N LEU A 264 7.80 -31.44 28.54
CA LEU A 264 7.75 -31.41 30.00
C LEU A 264 9.08 -30.79 30.45
N VAL A 265 9.08 -29.50 30.78
CA VAL A 265 10.20 -28.91 31.53
C VAL A 265 9.73 -28.92 32.99
N GLU A 266 10.30 -29.81 33.79
CA GLU A 266 10.16 -29.79 35.26
C GLU A 266 10.68 -28.44 35.75
N GLU A 267 9.86 -27.69 36.47
CA GLU A 267 10.34 -26.58 37.28
C GLU A 267 11.16 -27.20 38.40
N ASP A 268 12.48 -26.99 38.35
CA ASP A 268 13.40 -27.32 39.43
C ASP A 268 13.05 -26.40 40.61
N LEU A 269 12.18 -26.88 41.50
CA LEU A 269 11.87 -26.24 42.77
C LEU A 269 13.09 -26.44 43.66
N GLY A 270 14.05 -25.52 43.54
CA GLY A 270 15.19 -25.43 44.44
C GLY A 270 14.74 -25.45 45.89
N LEU A 271 14.95 -26.60 46.54
CA LEU A 271 14.94 -26.79 47.99
C LEU A 271 16.38 -26.69 48.51
#